data_AF-A0A1F7Q4G0-F1
#
_entry.id   AF-A0A1F7Q4G0-F1
#
_cell.length_a   1.000
_cell.length_b   1.000
_cell.length_c   1.000
_cell.angle_alpha   90.00
_cell.angle_beta   90.00
_cell.angle_gamma   90.00
#
_symmetry.space_group_name_H-M   'P 1'
#
loop_
_entity.id
_entity.type
_entity.pdbx_description
1 polymer ?
#
loop_
_entity_poly.entity_id
_entity_poly.type
_entity_poly.pdbx_seq_one_letter_code
_entity_poly.pdbx_strand_id
1 'polypeptide(L)'
;MADDNKKVETKTPEPATQPVAPTAGTGKSSKKGLIIGIAAGAGVLLLIIIGVVLFFALTAVTKEDYRKGYDATNDTYSKLNASYNDLAQAASVSSTTTETQITNRSDDAKKTLEAYKSATAELADLKALRNADVKKQYDTYKKQSDDYIAYATEFIPSATVAFKAVVACEKIGSTSVSDADEFNKAIVPCEEALDGADEVKNSDFRGFVEAYKKNVSSVKAIVEKSRSIPATDFTQRLQLTRDLRATTTDLNKSLGDTRSNIQKALKDKNPKDSLSELRTQLRDLATK
;
A
#
# COMPACT_ATOMS: atom_id res chain seq x y z
N MET A 1 -99.95 -12.16 -36.59
CA MET A 1 -99.54 -13.57 -36.36
C MET A 1 -98.27 -13.52 -35.54
N ALA A 2 -98.11 -14.24 -34.43
CA ALA A 2 -99.08 -14.76 -33.46
C ALA A 2 -98.28 -15.00 -32.16
N ASP A 3 -98.96 -15.01 -31.02
CA ASP A 3 -98.36 -14.94 -29.68
C ASP A 3 -97.62 -16.20 -29.18
N ASP A 4 -97.05 -16.01 -27.98
CA ASP A 4 -96.81 -16.99 -26.92
C ASP A 4 -95.43 -17.70 -26.76
N ASN A 5 -94.56 -17.01 -26.00
CA ASN A 5 -94.33 -17.32 -24.56
C ASN A 5 -93.62 -18.63 -24.15
N LYS A 6 -92.41 -18.48 -23.57
CA LYS A 6 -92.06 -19.21 -22.33
C LYS A 6 -91.06 -18.48 -21.42
N LYS A 7 -91.52 -18.19 -20.21
CA LYS A 7 -90.82 -18.24 -18.89
C LYS A 7 -89.55 -19.14 -18.85
N VAL A 8 -88.51 -19.02 -18.00
CA VAL A 8 -88.07 -18.19 -16.85
C VAL A 8 -86.62 -18.68 -16.50
N GLU A 9 -85.71 -18.08 -15.71
CA GLU A 9 -85.81 -17.21 -14.52
C GLU A 9 -84.72 -16.08 -14.47
N THR A 10 -84.59 -15.47 -13.30
CA THR A 10 -83.93 -14.22 -12.87
C THR A 10 -82.57 -14.38 -12.19
N LYS A 11 -81.78 -13.29 -12.16
CA LYS A 11 -81.32 -12.66 -10.89
C LYS A 11 -81.23 -11.13 -11.00
N THR A 12 -82.14 -10.44 -10.31
CA THR A 12 -82.08 -9.02 -9.89
C THR A 12 -81.32 -8.93 -8.53
N PRO A 13 -81.02 -7.76 -7.91
CA PRO A 13 -81.70 -6.47 -8.02
C PRO A 13 -80.84 -5.19 -8.22
N GLU A 14 -81.44 -4.21 -8.90
CA GLU A 14 -81.24 -2.78 -8.63
C GLU A 14 -82.23 -2.37 -7.51
N PRO A 15 -82.03 -1.24 -6.80
CA PRO A 15 -82.84 -0.08 -7.19
C PRO A 15 -82.20 1.30 -6.98
N ALA A 16 -82.49 2.23 -7.90
CA ALA A 16 -82.34 3.67 -7.71
C ALA A 16 -83.40 4.27 -6.76
N THR A 17 -83.13 5.46 -6.20
CA THR A 17 -84.11 6.58 -6.10
C THR A 17 -83.47 7.92 -5.66
N GLN A 18 -84.16 9.02 -6.00
CA GLN A 18 -83.83 10.45 -5.76
C GLN A 18 -84.53 10.90 -4.42
N PRO A 19 -84.90 12.18 -4.07
CA PRO A 19 -84.84 13.48 -4.79
C PRO A 19 -84.62 14.81 -3.96
N VAL A 20 -84.50 15.93 -4.71
CA VAL A 20 -85.07 17.29 -4.50
C VAL A 20 -84.87 18.11 -3.18
N ALA A 21 -84.62 19.42 -3.35
CA ALA A 21 -84.54 20.46 -2.29
C ALA A 21 -85.92 21.07 -1.93
N PRO A 22 -86.04 21.76 -0.78
CA PRO A 22 -86.35 23.20 -0.87
C PRO A 22 -85.74 24.10 0.25
N THR A 23 -86.07 25.39 0.18
CA THR A 23 -85.48 26.54 0.89
C THR A 23 -86.00 26.85 2.31
N ALA A 24 -85.12 27.49 3.09
CA ALA A 24 -85.36 28.52 4.11
C ALA A 24 -86.16 28.20 5.39
N GLY A 25 -85.49 28.34 6.54
CA GLY A 25 -86.12 28.39 7.87
C GLY A 25 -85.14 28.89 8.95
N THR A 26 -85.46 30.02 9.59
CA THR A 26 -84.61 30.64 10.62
C THR A 26 -84.75 29.92 11.96
N GLY A 27 -83.65 29.41 12.54
CA GLY A 27 -83.67 28.67 13.81
C GLY A 27 -82.41 28.88 14.63
N LYS A 28 -82.55 29.01 15.96
CA LYS A 28 -81.50 29.52 16.87
C LYS A 28 -80.79 28.40 17.64
N SER A 29 -79.47 28.56 17.77
CA SER A 29 -78.57 28.05 18.83
C SER A 29 -77.72 26.78 18.58
N SER A 30 -76.54 26.82 19.24
CA SER A 30 -75.69 25.71 19.70
C SER A 30 -74.55 25.16 18.82
N LYS A 31 -73.39 25.84 18.97
CA LYS A 31 -72.06 25.26 19.28
C LYS A 31 -71.27 24.45 18.22
N LYS A 32 -70.13 25.06 17.86
CA LYS A 32 -68.79 24.46 17.61
C LYS A 32 -68.64 23.47 16.45
N GLY A 33 -67.82 23.85 15.46
CA GLY A 33 -67.16 22.87 14.59
C GLY A 33 -66.48 23.46 13.35
N LEU A 34 -65.15 23.58 13.40
CA LEU A 34 -64.24 23.47 12.26
C LEU A 34 -64.34 24.49 11.10
N ILE A 35 -63.83 25.70 11.34
CA ILE A 35 -63.11 26.46 10.30
C ILE A 35 -61.61 26.16 10.48
N ILE A 36 -61.05 25.20 9.73
CA ILE A 36 -59.60 25.14 9.45
C ILE A 36 -59.39 24.61 8.03
N GLY A 37 -59.39 25.51 7.04
CA GLY A 37 -58.87 25.24 5.70
C GLY A 37 -57.46 25.80 5.58
N ILE A 38 -56.53 24.99 5.07
CA ILE A 38 -55.20 25.41 4.57
C ILE A 38 -54.27 26.07 5.62
N ALA A 39 -53.68 25.26 6.51
CA ALA A 39 -52.55 25.69 7.36
C ALA A 39 -51.50 24.61 7.66
N ALA A 40 -51.54 23.45 6.99
CA ALA A 40 -50.70 22.28 7.33
C ALA A 40 -49.64 21.86 6.28
N GLY A 41 -49.62 22.49 5.10
CA GLY A 41 -48.67 22.12 4.03
C GLY A 41 -47.28 22.77 4.16
N ALA A 42 -47.22 24.00 4.66
CA ALA A 42 -45.97 24.79 4.67
C ALA A 42 -44.89 24.18 5.59
N GLY A 43 -45.27 23.70 6.79
CA GLY A 43 -44.32 23.19 7.78
C GLY A 43 -43.55 21.94 7.32
N VAL A 44 -44.23 20.99 6.67
CA VAL A 44 -43.60 19.77 6.16
C VAL A 44 -42.65 20.08 5.01
N LEU A 45 -43.04 20.98 4.09
CA LEU A 45 -42.17 21.39 2.98
C LEU A 45 -40.91 22.13 3.49
N LEU A 46 -41.06 22.98 4.51
CA LEU A 46 -39.94 23.67 5.17
C LEU A 46 -38.99 22.68 5.85
N LEU A 47 -39.50 21.66 6.54
CA LEU A 47 -38.67 20.61 7.14
C LEU A 47 -37.94 19.76 6.09
N ILE A 48 -38.55 19.48 4.94
CA ILE A 48 -37.89 18.81 3.82
C ILE A 48 -36.79 19.70 3.23
N ILE A 49 -37.06 20.99 3.00
CA ILE A 49 -36.05 21.94 2.49
C ILE A 49 -34.90 22.09 3.49
N ILE A 50 -35.17 22.21 4.79
CA ILE A 50 -34.15 22.23 5.85
C ILE A 50 -33.36 20.92 5.84
N GLY A 51 -34.02 19.76 5.75
CA GLY A 51 -33.36 18.46 5.66
C GLY A 51 -32.45 18.34 4.43
N VAL A 52 -32.89 18.83 3.27
CA VAL A 52 -32.12 18.86 2.02
C VAL A 52 -30.96 19.86 2.11
N VAL A 53 -31.16 21.06 2.67
CA VAL A 53 -30.10 22.07 2.86
C VAL A 53 -29.07 21.59 3.88
N LEU A 54 -29.48 20.94 4.97
CA LEU A 54 -28.58 20.32 5.93
C LEU A 54 -27.83 19.14 5.30
N PHE A 55 -28.50 18.30 4.52
CA PHE A 55 -27.85 17.23 3.76
C PHE A 55 -26.80 17.78 2.79
N PHE A 56 -27.13 18.82 2.01
CA PHE A 56 -26.16 19.48 1.12
C PHE A 56 -25.04 20.19 1.89
N ALA A 57 -25.31 20.86 3.01
CA ALA A 57 -24.28 21.51 3.83
C ALA A 57 -23.32 20.50 4.48
N LEU A 58 -23.82 19.34 4.90
CA LEU A 58 -23.02 18.26 5.49
C LEU A 58 -22.27 17.45 4.42
N THR A 59 -22.78 17.37 3.19
CA THR A 59 -22.14 16.65 2.08
C THR A 59 -21.15 17.50 1.30
N ALA A 60 -21.43 18.80 1.09
CA ALA A 60 -20.63 19.73 0.31
C ALA A 60 -19.19 19.86 0.82
N VAL A 61 -18.24 19.81 -0.11
CA VAL A 61 -16.81 20.01 0.15
C VAL A 61 -16.49 21.49 0.10
N THR A 62 -15.80 21.99 1.11
CA THR A 62 -15.42 23.40 1.26
C THR A 62 -13.95 23.65 0.91
N LYS A 63 -13.56 24.91 0.71
CA LYS A 63 -12.14 25.30 0.53
C LYS A 63 -11.25 24.83 1.69
N GLU A 64 -11.80 24.85 2.91
CA GLU A 64 -11.13 24.38 4.12
C GLU A 64 -10.92 22.85 4.14
N ASP A 65 -11.88 22.08 3.60
CA ASP A 65 -11.70 20.63 3.44
C ASP A 65 -10.56 20.32 2.45
N TYR A 66 -10.43 21.09 1.36
CA TYR A 66 -9.30 20.97 0.43
C TYR A 66 -7.97 21.43 1.06
N ARG A 67 -7.98 22.50 1.87
CA ARG A 67 -6.79 22.96 2.60
C ARG A 67 -6.27 21.89 3.56
N LYS A 68 -7.16 21.28 4.36
CA LYS A 68 -6.80 20.15 5.24
C LYS A 68 -6.23 18.97 4.46
N GLY A 69 -6.78 18.66 3.29
CA GLY A 69 -6.21 17.66 2.40
C GLY A 69 -4.81 18.03 1.89
N TYR A 70 -4.58 19.28 1.52
CA TYR A 70 -3.25 19.77 1.12
C TYR A 70 -2.23 19.65 2.27
N ASP A 71 -2.61 20.05 3.48
CA ASP A 71 -1.74 19.96 4.66
C ASP A 71 -1.42 18.50 5.02
N ALA A 72 -2.42 17.61 5.00
CA ALA A 72 -2.23 16.17 5.22
C ALA A 72 -1.38 15.49 4.13
N THR A 73 -1.51 15.90 2.87
CA THR A 73 -0.67 15.37 1.77
C THR A 73 0.76 15.93 1.79
N ASN A 74 1.01 17.13 2.32
CA ASN A 74 2.37 17.61 2.60
C ASN A 74 3.05 16.76 3.69
N ASP A 75 2.36 16.48 4.79
CA ASP A 75 2.88 15.61 5.86
C ASP A 75 3.13 14.18 5.37
N THR A 76 2.18 13.60 4.63
CA THR A 76 2.33 12.29 3.98
C THR A 76 3.53 12.27 3.03
N TYR A 77 3.77 13.34 2.28
CA TYR A 77 4.93 13.48 1.39
C TYR A 77 6.25 13.59 2.15
N SER A 78 6.27 14.27 3.31
CA SER A 78 7.43 14.29 4.20
C SER A 78 7.77 12.87 4.70
N LYS A 79 6.77 12.14 5.20
CA LYS A 79 6.89 10.76 5.67
C LYS A 79 7.32 9.79 4.56
N LEU A 80 6.83 9.97 3.33
CA LEU A 80 7.28 9.24 2.15
C LEU A 80 8.77 9.44 1.87
N ASN A 81 9.26 10.67 1.86
CA ASN A 81 10.69 10.94 1.60
C ASN A 81 11.56 10.37 2.73
N ALA A 82 11.11 10.43 3.99
CA ALA A 82 11.81 9.79 5.11
C ALA A 82 11.89 8.26 4.93
N SER A 83 10.75 7.60 4.66
CA SER A 83 10.70 6.16 4.36
C SER A 83 11.61 5.78 3.20
N TYR A 84 11.56 6.53 2.09
CA TYR A 84 12.40 6.25 0.92
C TYR A 84 13.90 6.38 1.22
N ASN A 85 14.29 7.39 1.99
CA ASN A 85 15.69 7.61 2.38
C ASN A 85 16.19 6.48 3.29
N ASP A 86 15.44 6.11 4.32
CA ASP A 86 15.86 5.05 5.25
C ASP A 86 15.85 3.68 4.56
N LEU A 87 14.92 3.44 3.64
CA LEU A 87 14.87 2.23 2.83
C LEU A 87 16.08 2.14 1.88
N ALA A 88 16.51 3.26 1.29
CA ALA A 88 17.75 3.33 0.51
C ALA A 88 19.02 3.16 1.36
N GLN A 89 19.00 3.60 2.64
CA GLN A 89 20.09 3.34 3.59
C GLN A 89 20.11 1.87 4.03
N ALA A 90 18.96 1.25 4.27
CA ALA A 90 18.82 -0.18 4.54
C ALA A 90 19.22 -1.05 3.34
N ALA A 91 19.14 -0.52 2.12
CA ALA A 91 19.67 -1.13 0.88
C ALA A 91 21.20 -1.09 0.74
N SER A 92 21.91 -0.42 1.66
CA SER A 92 23.33 -0.11 1.53
C SER A 92 24.18 -0.89 2.53
N VAL A 93 25.19 -1.60 2.02
CA VAL A 93 26.21 -2.32 2.80
C VAL A 93 27.61 -2.02 2.24
N SER A 94 28.62 -2.04 3.11
CA SER A 94 30.05 -1.86 2.81
C SER A 94 30.86 -2.82 3.67
N SER A 95 32.14 -3.03 3.33
CA SER A 95 33.11 -3.84 4.10
C SER A 95 33.51 -3.26 5.47
N THR A 96 32.69 -2.36 6.00
CA THR A 96 32.84 -1.65 7.28
C THR A 96 31.48 -1.53 8.00
N THR A 97 30.43 -2.11 7.42
CA THR A 97 29.07 -2.04 7.95
C THR A 97 28.90 -3.13 8.99
N THR A 98 28.64 -2.76 10.25
CA THR A 98 28.46 -3.74 11.33
C THR A 98 27.04 -4.30 11.38
N GLU A 99 26.86 -5.46 12.02
CA GLU A 99 25.53 -6.03 12.29
C GLU A 99 24.62 -5.04 13.05
N THR A 100 25.18 -4.28 14.00
CA THR A 100 24.45 -3.24 14.74
C THR A 100 23.97 -2.13 13.78
N GLN A 101 24.81 -1.70 12.83
CA GLN A 101 24.40 -0.71 11.84
C GLN A 101 23.31 -1.22 10.89
N ILE A 102 23.35 -2.50 10.50
CA ILE A 102 22.28 -3.13 9.70
C ILE A 102 20.98 -3.16 10.50
N THR A 103 21.05 -3.56 11.77
CA THR A 103 19.87 -3.63 12.66
C THR A 103 19.25 -2.24 12.86
N ASN A 104 20.07 -1.21 13.15
CA ASN A 104 19.58 0.16 13.31
C ASN A 104 18.93 0.70 12.02
N ARG A 105 19.57 0.54 10.86
CA ARG A 105 19.00 0.97 9.56
C ARG A 105 17.69 0.26 9.24
N SER A 106 17.58 -1.02 9.59
CA SER A 106 16.35 -1.82 9.45
C SER A 106 15.22 -1.26 10.31
N ASP A 107 15.51 -0.91 11.57
CA ASP A 107 14.51 -0.41 12.52
C ASP A 107 14.09 1.03 12.22
N ASP A 108 15.01 1.89 11.77
CA ASP A 108 14.69 3.22 11.24
C ASP A 108 13.77 3.11 10.01
N ALA A 109 14.11 2.24 9.04
CA ALA A 109 13.28 2.02 7.85
C ALA A 109 11.88 1.46 8.18
N LYS A 110 11.75 0.54 9.15
CA LYS A 110 10.43 0.08 9.63
C LYS A 110 9.63 1.23 10.22
N LYS A 111 10.26 2.04 11.08
CA LYS A 111 9.63 3.16 11.77
C LYS A 111 9.11 4.22 10.80
N THR A 112 9.89 4.60 9.80
CA THR A 112 9.46 5.59 8.81
C THR A 112 8.48 5.02 7.78
N LEU A 113 8.56 3.72 7.45
CA LEU A 113 7.53 3.02 6.66
C LEU A 113 6.17 2.99 7.38
N GLU A 114 6.12 2.60 8.66
CA GLU A 114 4.86 2.58 9.43
C GLU A 114 4.29 4.00 9.63
N ALA A 115 5.14 5.01 9.83
CA ALA A 115 4.69 6.41 9.85
C ALA A 115 4.06 6.85 8.51
N TYR A 116 4.66 6.47 7.38
CA TYR A 116 4.13 6.73 6.05
C TYR A 116 2.80 6.01 5.79
N LYS A 117 2.72 4.73 6.20
CA LYS A 117 1.53 3.89 6.10
C LYS A 117 0.36 4.43 6.93
N SER A 118 0.61 4.93 8.16
CA SER A 118 -0.42 5.61 8.97
C SER A 118 -0.96 6.84 8.26
N ALA A 119 -0.08 7.74 7.81
CA ALA A 119 -0.49 8.96 7.10
C ALA A 119 -1.27 8.65 5.81
N THR A 120 -0.84 7.64 5.05
CA THR A 120 -1.55 7.15 3.86
C THR A 120 -2.97 6.66 4.19
N ALA A 121 -3.16 6.00 5.33
CA ALA A 121 -4.47 5.54 5.78
C ALA A 121 -5.37 6.72 6.20
N GLU A 122 -4.84 7.67 6.97
CA GLU A 122 -5.55 8.88 7.42
C GLU A 122 -6.08 9.74 6.26
N LEU A 123 -5.42 9.72 5.09
CA LEU A 123 -5.92 10.40 3.88
C LEU A 123 -7.28 9.87 3.39
N ALA A 124 -7.67 8.63 3.72
CA ALA A 124 -8.95 8.04 3.32
C ALA A 124 -10.17 8.75 3.95
N ASP A 125 -9.99 9.34 5.14
CA ASP A 125 -11.05 10.00 5.90
C ASP A 125 -11.27 11.47 5.48
N LEU A 126 -10.46 11.98 4.54
CA LEU A 126 -10.56 13.36 4.07
C LEU A 126 -11.90 13.61 3.36
N LYS A 127 -12.71 14.53 3.90
CA LYS A 127 -13.95 15.02 3.26
C LYS A 127 -13.74 15.55 1.83
N ALA A 128 -12.52 16.00 1.50
CA ALA A 128 -12.12 16.37 0.15
C ALA A 128 -12.31 15.24 -0.89
N LEU A 129 -12.23 13.97 -0.50
CA LEU A 129 -12.44 12.80 -1.38
C LEU A 129 -13.89 12.61 -1.83
N ARG A 130 -14.84 13.45 -1.38
CA ARG A 130 -16.19 13.51 -1.98
C ARG A 130 -16.20 14.25 -3.31
N ASN A 131 -15.15 15.00 -3.65
CA ASN A 131 -14.92 15.50 -4.99
C ASN A 131 -14.41 14.35 -5.88
N ALA A 132 -15.11 14.08 -6.99
CA ALA A 132 -14.80 12.94 -7.87
C ALA A 132 -13.40 13.00 -8.49
N ASP A 133 -12.93 14.19 -8.89
CA ASP A 133 -11.61 14.35 -9.49
C ASP A 133 -10.49 14.17 -8.44
N VAL A 134 -10.71 14.66 -7.21
CA VAL A 134 -9.76 14.47 -6.10
C VAL A 134 -9.70 12.99 -5.71
N LYS A 135 -10.87 12.31 -5.66
CA LYS A 135 -10.92 10.88 -5.40
C LYS A 135 -10.18 10.07 -6.47
N LYS A 136 -10.34 10.41 -7.74
CA LYS A 136 -9.61 9.74 -8.84
C LYS A 136 -8.09 9.84 -8.67
N GLN A 137 -7.57 10.99 -8.26
CA GLN A 137 -6.13 11.12 -7.99
C GLN A 137 -5.71 10.42 -6.69
N TYR A 138 -6.54 10.46 -5.65
CA TYR A 138 -6.30 9.70 -4.42
C TYR A 138 -6.24 8.19 -4.68
N ASP A 139 -7.17 7.63 -5.45
CA ASP A 139 -7.20 6.20 -5.76
C ASP A 139 -5.97 5.77 -6.57
N THR A 140 -5.49 6.65 -7.46
CA THR A 140 -4.24 6.45 -8.22
C THR A 140 -3.02 6.44 -7.30
N TYR A 141 -2.91 7.44 -6.43
CA TYR A 141 -1.87 7.53 -5.41
C TYR A 141 -1.90 6.34 -4.44
N LYS A 142 -3.08 5.99 -3.93
CA LYS A 142 -3.27 4.92 -2.94
C LYS A 142 -2.81 3.57 -3.46
N LYS A 143 -3.11 3.27 -4.73
CA LYS A 143 -2.62 2.05 -5.39
C LYS A 143 -1.08 2.00 -5.44
N GLN A 144 -0.42 3.07 -5.89
CA GLN A 144 1.04 3.14 -5.92
C GLN A 144 1.66 3.09 -4.52
N SER A 145 1.01 3.72 -3.54
CA SER A 145 1.40 3.66 -2.13
C SER A 145 1.31 2.25 -1.57
N ASP A 146 0.26 1.49 -1.88
CA ASP A 146 0.12 0.10 -1.47
C ASP A 146 1.18 -0.79 -2.14
N ASP A 147 1.46 -0.59 -3.43
CA ASP A 147 2.53 -1.28 -4.17
C ASP A 147 3.94 -1.00 -3.61
N TYR A 148 4.18 0.21 -3.07
CA TYR A 148 5.38 0.61 -2.36
C TYR A 148 5.45 0.00 -0.96
N ILE A 149 4.38 0.13 -0.17
CA ILE A 149 4.31 -0.36 1.21
C ILE A 149 4.49 -1.88 1.25
N ALA A 150 3.84 -2.62 0.35
CA ALA A 150 4.00 -4.07 0.23
C ALA A 150 5.46 -4.45 -0.09
N TYR A 151 6.07 -3.79 -1.08
CA TYR A 151 7.48 -4.02 -1.43
C TYR A 151 8.41 -3.70 -0.26
N ALA A 152 8.26 -2.54 0.38
CA ALA A 152 9.09 -2.13 1.51
C ALA A 152 8.95 -3.07 2.72
N THR A 153 7.75 -3.59 2.98
CA THR A 153 7.47 -4.56 4.04
C THR A 153 8.21 -5.88 3.84
N GLU A 154 8.33 -6.37 2.60
CA GLU A 154 9.13 -7.55 2.29
C GLU A 154 10.63 -7.25 2.17
N PHE A 155 10.97 -6.06 1.67
CA PHE A 155 12.33 -5.60 1.44
C PHE A 155 13.13 -5.53 2.74
N ILE A 156 12.64 -4.82 3.76
CA ILE A 156 13.40 -4.53 4.98
C ILE A 156 13.91 -5.80 5.69
N PRO A 157 13.07 -6.81 6.02
CA PRO A 157 13.57 -8.03 6.65
C PRO A 157 14.49 -8.82 5.72
N SER A 158 14.21 -8.85 4.41
CA SER A 158 15.05 -9.54 3.41
C SER A 158 16.46 -8.92 3.34
N ALA A 159 16.55 -7.59 3.29
CA ALA A 159 17.80 -6.84 3.31
C ALA A 159 18.59 -7.10 4.61
N THR A 160 17.88 -7.09 5.75
CA THR A 160 18.47 -7.32 7.07
C THR A 160 19.13 -8.70 7.15
N VAL A 161 18.41 -9.75 6.75
CA VAL A 161 18.92 -11.12 6.78
C VAL A 161 20.08 -11.29 5.80
N ALA A 162 19.91 -10.86 4.54
CA ALA A 162 20.95 -10.99 3.52
C ALA A 162 22.24 -10.25 3.90
N PHE A 163 22.16 -9.01 4.38
CA PHE A 163 23.36 -8.24 4.74
C PHE A 163 24.01 -8.71 6.06
N LYS A 164 23.25 -9.27 7.01
CA LYS A 164 23.86 -9.93 8.18
C LYS A 164 24.67 -11.16 7.79
N ALA A 165 24.18 -11.97 6.85
CA ALA A 165 24.92 -13.10 6.31
C ALA A 165 26.22 -12.63 5.62
N VAL A 166 26.18 -11.57 4.81
CA VAL A 166 27.39 -10.97 4.20
C VAL A 166 28.41 -10.52 5.25
N VAL A 167 27.96 -9.88 6.34
CA VAL A 167 28.86 -9.44 7.44
C VAL A 167 29.50 -10.62 8.16
N ALA A 168 28.77 -11.73 8.37
CA ALA A 168 29.36 -12.96 8.92
C ALA A 168 30.51 -13.51 8.05
N CYS A 169 30.45 -13.28 6.74
CA CYS A 169 31.45 -13.72 5.76
C CYS A 169 32.68 -12.80 5.64
N GLU A 170 32.69 -11.59 6.20
CA GLU A 170 33.82 -10.65 6.06
C GLU A 170 35.16 -11.23 6.54
N LYS A 171 35.13 -12.08 7.57
CA LYS A 171 36.33 -12.72 8.14
C LYS A 171 37.13 -13.52 7.11
N ILE A 172 36.46 -14.16 6.15
CA ILE A 172 37.09 -14.97 5.08
C ILE A 172 38.12 -14.14 4.31
N GLY A 173 37.83 -12.86 4.04
CA GLY A 173 38.73 -11.97 3.30
C GLY A 173 40.04 -11.62 4.04
N SER A 174 40.09 -11.84 5.35
CA SER A 174 41.24 -11.55 6.22
C SER A 174 41.98 -12.80 6.74
N THR A 175 41.43 -13.99 6.52
CA THR A 175 41.91 -15.24 7.12
C THR A 175 42.98 -15.93 6.27
N SER A 176 43.96 -16.54 6.93
CA SER A 176 45.01 -17.32 6.28
C SER A 176 44.44 -18.59 5.62
N VAL A 177 44.49 -18.66 4.29
CA VAL A 177 43.99 -19.83 3.54
C VAL A 177 44.90 -21.08 3.68
N SER A 178 46.15 -20.90 4.12
CA SER A 178 47.08 -22.01 4.35
C SER A 178 46.84 -22.74 5.67
N ASP A 179 46.22 -22.10 6.66
CA ASP A 179 45.81 -22.75 7.90
C ASP A 179 44.40 -23.33 7.72
N ALA A 180 44.25 -24.64 7.94
CA ALA A 180 42.98 -25.33 7.78
C ALA A 180 41.97 -24.98 8.87
N ASP A 181 42.43 -24.85 10.11
CA ASP A 181 41.57 -24.59 11.26
C ASP A 181 41.18 -23.13 11.35
N GLU A 182 42.09 -22.20 11.00
CA GLU A 182 41.78 -20.77 10.89
C GLU A 182 40.73 -20.51 9.81
N PHE A 183 40.93 -21.08 8.61
CA PHE A 183 39.96 -20.97 7.51
C PHE A 183 38.60 -21.57 7.88
N ASN A 184 38.56 -22.76 8.48
CA ASN A 184 37.32 -23.40 8.89
C ASN A 184 36.56 -22.57 9.94
N LYS A 185 37.27 -21.95 10.90
CA LYS A 185 36.69 -21.01 11.88
C LYS A 185 36.11 -19.74 11.25
N ALA A 186 36.55 -19.36 10.06
CA ALA A 186 36.04 -18.20 9.33
C ALA A 186 34.88 -18.54 8.38
N ILE A 187 34.95 -19.68 7.68
CA ILE A 187 33.97 -20.03 6.64
C ILE A 187 32.72 -20.73 7.17
N VAL A 188 32.81 -21.57 8.21
CA VAL A 188 31.63 -22.29 8.74
C VAL A 188 30.54 -21.32 9.24
N PRO A 189 30.84 -20.26 10.03
CA PRO A 189 29.81 -19.29 10.45
C PRO A 189 29.21 -18.50 9.28
N CYS A 190 29.93 -18.36 8.17
CA CYS A 190 29.43 -17.73 6.94
C CYS A 190 28.48 -18.66 6.18
N GLU A 191 28.83 -19.95 6.04
CA GLU A 191 27.94 -20.98 5.49
C GLU A 191 26.64 -21.07 6.31
N GLU A 192 26.73 -21.17 7.64
CA GLU A 192 25.58 -21.20 8.55
C GLU A 192 24.69 -19.94 8.44
N ALA A 193 25.30 -18.74 8.38
CA ALA A 193 24.55 -17.49 8.28
C ALA A 193 23.85 -17.32 6.92
N LEU A 194 24.45 -17.84 5.84
CA LEU A 194 23.83 -17.88 4.52
C LEU A 194 22.72 -18.93 4.44
N ASP A 195 22.88 -20.08 5.08
CA ASP A 195 21.82 -21.10 5.16
C ASP A 195 20.62 -20.63 5.97
N GLY A 196 20.84 -19.87 7.04
CA GLY A 196 19.79 -19.13 7.73
C GLY A 196 19.07 -18.06 6.88
N ALA A 197 19.59 -17.72 5.70
CA ALA A 197 19.00 -16.73 4.80
C ALA A 197 18.07 -17.31 3.70
N ASP A 198 17.80 -18.61 3.70
CA ASP A 198 16.85 -19.22 2.73
C ASP A 198 15.39 -18.75 2.92
N GLU A 199 15.05 -18.15 4.07
CA GLU A 199 13.74 -17.54 4.33
C GLU A 199 13.53 -16.17 3.63
N VAL A 200 14.51 -15.68 2.87
CA VAL A 200 14.46 -14.40 2.16
C VAL A 200 13.36 -14.38 1.09
N LYS A 201 12.27 -13.66 1.40
CA LYS A 201 11.07 -13.57 0.56
C LYS A 201 11.29 -12.72 -0.69
N ASN A 202 11.96 -11.57 -0.57
CA ASN A 202 12.22 -10.69 -1.71
C ASN A 202 13.14 -11.37 -2.74
N SER A 203 12.74 -11.37 -4.01
CA SER A 203 13.42 -12.11 -5.08
C SER A 203 14.84 -11.60 -5.39
N ASP A 204 15.07 -10.28 -5.31
CA ASP A 204 16.39 -9.71 -5.59
C ASP A 204 17.40 -10.12 -4.52
N PHE A 205 17.00 -10.06 -3.24
CA PHE A 205 17.85 -10.55 -2.15
C PHE A 205 18.04 -12.06 -2.16
N ARG A 206 17.05 -12.84 -2.60
CA ARG A 206 17.18 -14.29 -2.70
C ARG A 206 18.24 -14.70 -3.72
N GLY A 207 18.16 -14.14 -4.94
CA GLY A 207 19.16 -14.38 -5.98
C GLY A 207 20.56 -13.88 -5.57
N PHE A 208 20.64 -12.81 -4.78
CA PHE A 208 21.89 -12.36 -4.19
C PHE A 208 22.46 -13.36 -3.17
N VAL A 209 21.65 -13.86 -2.23
CA VAL A 209 22.07 -14.87 -1.24
C VAL A 209 22.52 -16.16 -1.93
N GLU A 210 21.78 -16.65 -2.94
CA GLU A 210 22.15 -17.82 -3.74
C GLU A 210 23.50 -17.64 -4.45
N ALA A 211 23.74 -16.47 -5.05
CA ALA A 211 25.02 -16.15 -5.68
C ALA A 211 26.16 -16.04 -4.65
N TYR A 212 25.89 -15.53 -3.46
CA TYR A 212 26.87 -15.43 -2.37
C TYR A 212 27.21 -16.83 -1.81
N LYS A 213 26.21 -17.70 -1.57
CA LYS A 213 26.41 -19.12 -1.23
C LYS A 213 27.33 -19.81 -2.24
N LYS A 214 27.00 -19.71 -3.53
CA LYS A 214 27.81 -20.28 -4.62
C LYS A 214 29.25 -19.76 -4.61
N ASN A 215 29.45 -18.46 -4.35
CA ASN A 215 30.78 -17.87 -4.23
C ASN A 215 31.56 -18.46 -3.05
N VAL A 216 30.97 -18.54 -1.86
CA VAL A 216 31.58 -19.10 -0.64
C VAL A 216 31.96 -20.57 -0.84
N SER A 217 31.07 -21.40 -1.39
CA SER A 217 31.40 -22.80 -1.71
C SER A 217 32.53 -22.91 -2.74
N SER A 218 32.59 -21.99 -3.71
CA SER A 218 33.68 -21.96 -4.72
C SER A 218 35.02 -21.57 -4.07
N VAL A 219 35.03 -20.57 -3.19
CA VAL A 219 36.22 -20.18 -2.40
C VAL A 219 36.70 -21.33 -1.54
N LYS A 220 35.79 -22.03 -0.84
CA LYS A 220 36.11 -23.24 -0.05
C LYS A 220 36.82 -24.31 -0.88
N ALA A 221 36.23 -24.69 -2.01
CA ALA A 221 36.81 -25.70 -2.90
C ALA A 221 38.17 -25.28 -3.49
N ILE A 222 38.34 -23.99 -3.82
CA ILE A 222 39.63 -23.43 -4.29
C ILE A 222 40.69 -23.52 -3.18
N VAL A 223 40.34 -23.17 -1.94
CA VAL A 223 41.25 -23.20 -0.80
C VAL A 223 41.64 -24.64 -0.43
N GLU A 224 40.68 -25.55 -0.35
CA GLU A 224 40.93 -26.98 -0.10
C GLU A 224 41.84 -27.59 -1.18
N LYS A 225 41.54 -27.33 -2.46
CA LYS A 225 42.37 -27.78 -3.58
C LYS A 225 43.78 -27.14 -3.57
N SER A 226 43.92 -25.90 -3.11
CA SER A 226 45.22 -25.23 -3.01
C SER A 226 46.20 -25.92 -2.04
N ARG A 227 45.68 -26.63 -1.03
CA ARG A 227 46.46 -27.36 -0.03
C ARG A 227 46.99 -28.71 -0.54
N SER A 228 46.30 -29.32 -1.51
CA SER A 228 46.71 -30.60 -2.11
C SER A 228 47.67 -30.46 -3.30
N ILE A 229 47.81 -29.26 -3.85
CA ILE A 229 48.67 -28.99 -5.02
C ILE A 229 50.11 -28.68 -4.57
N PRO A 230 51.14 -29.39 -5.08
CA PRO A 230 52.54 -29.08 -4.81
C PRO A 230 52.89 -27.64 -5.22
N ALA A 231 53.74 -26.97 -4.45
CA ALA A 231 54.18 -25.61 -4.76
C ALA A 231 54.84 -25.47 -6.15
N THR A 232 55.37 -26.57 -6.68
CA THR A 232 56.02 -26.73 -8.00
C THR A 232 55.04 -26.92 -9.16
N ASP A 233 53.77 -27.28 -8.93
CA ASP A 233 52.77 -27.38 -10.00
C ASP A 233 52.19 -26.00 -10.30
N PHE A 234 52.97 -25.21 -11.03
CA PHE A 234 52.63 -23.86 -11.43
C PHE A 234 51.32 -23.81 -12.26
N THR A 235 51.04 -24.83 -13.07
CA THR A 235 49.85 -24.88 -13.92
C THR A 235 48.57 -24.97 -13.10
N GLN A 236 48.50 -25.89 -12.13
CA GLN A 236 47.32 -25.99 -11.27
C GLN A 236 47.16 -24.78 -10.34
N ARG A 237 48.26 -24.21 -9.82
CA ARG A 237 48.22 -22.99 -8.99
C ARG A 237 47.78 -21.75 -9.79
N LEU A 238 48.20 -21.64 -11.05
CA LEU A 238 47.73 -20.60 -11.96
C LEU A 238 46.24 -20.76 -12.27
N GLN A 239 45.75 -22.00 -12.42
CA GLN A 239 44.32 -22.25 -12.62
C GLN A 239 43.49 -21.83 -11.41
N LEU A 240 43.88 -22.20 -10.18
CA LEU A 240 43.20 -21.74 -8.96
C LEU A 240 43.13 -20.20 -8.86
N THR A 241 44.20 -19.51 -9.29
CA THR A 241 44.24 -18.04 -9.31
C THR A 241 43.25 -17.45 -10.32
N ARG A 242 43.00 -18.15 -11.44
CA ARG A 242 41.96 -17.78 -12.41
C ARG A 242 40.56 -18.09 -11.89
N ASP A 243 40.37 -19.27 -11.29
CA ASP A 243 39.09 -19.70 -10.73
C ASP A 243 38.64 -18.74 -9.61
N LEU A 244 39.57 -18.30 -8.75
CA LEU A 244 39.31 -17.30 -7.72
C LEU A 244 38.94 -15.94 -8.32
N ARG A 245 39.69 -15.47 -9.33
CA ARG A 245 39.37 -14.21 -10.03
C ARG A 245 37.99 -14.26 -10.67
N ALA A 246 37.64 -15.36 -11.35
CA ALA A 246 36.32 -15.56 -11.94
C ALA A 246 35.22 -15.54 -10.87
N THR A 247 35.43 -16.27 -9.78
CA THR A 247 34.55 -16.32 -8.59
C THR A 247 34.29 -14.91 -8.03
N THR A 248 35.33 -14.08 -7.87
CA THR A 248 35.19 -12.66 -7.46
C THR A 248 34.48 -11.80 -8.51
N THR A 249 34.74 -12.01 -9.80
CA THR A 249 34.06 -11.27 -10.89
C THR A 249 32.56 -11.56 -10.93
N ASP A 250 32.16 -12.83 -10.81
CA ASP A 250 30.75 -13.25 -10.78
C ASP A 250 30.00 -12.66 -9.58
N LEU A 251 30.63 -12.65 -8.38
CA LEU A 251 30.03 -12.04 -7.20
C LEU A 251 29.88 -10.52 -7.36
N ASN A 252 30.91 -9.82 -7.85
CA ASN A 252 30.83 -8.38 -8.11
C ASN A 252 29.75 -8.04 -9.15
N LYS A 253 29.57 -8.89 -10.16
CA LYS A 253 28.47 -8.77 -11.12
C LYS A 253 27.11 -8.95 -10.42
N SER A 254 26.93 -10.01 -9.63
CA SER A 254 25.69 -10.26 -8.89
C SER A 254 25.35 -9.13 -7.91
N LEU A 255 26.34 -8.59 -7.19
CA LEU A 255 26.19 -7.39 -6.35
C LEU A 255 25.72 -6.16 -7.15
N GLY A 256 26.33 -5.92 -8.31
CA GLY A 256 25.96 -4.82 -9.20
C GLY A 256 24.54 -4.95 -9.76
N ASP A 257 24.19 -6.15 -10.25
CA ASP A 257 22.86 -6.45 -10.79
C ASP A 257 21.79 -6.34 -9.68
N THR A 258 22.03 -6.88 -8.48
CA THR A 258 21.14 -6.76 -7.31
C THR A 258 20.91 -5.30 -6.92
N ARG A 259 21.99 -4.51 -6.81
CA ARG A 259 21.90 -3.08 -6.48
C ARG A 259 21.10 -2.31 -7.55
N SER A 260 21.32 -2.62 -8.82
CA SER A 260 20.60 -2.02 -9.95
C SER A 260 19.11 -2.33 -9.88
N ASN A 261 18.74 -3.59 -9.65
CA ASN A 261 17.35 -4.02 -9.50
C ASN A 261 16.66 -3.33 -8.32
N ILE A 262 17.31 -3.29 -7.14
CA ILE A 262 16.77 -2.63 -5.95
C ILE A 262 16.55 -1.13 -6.20
N GLN A 263 17.55 -0.43 -6.76
CA GLN A 263 17.42 0.99 -7.09
C GLN A 263 16.29 1.25 -8.09
N LYS A 264 16.13 0.38 -9.09
CA LYS A 264 15.04 0.43 -10.04
C LYS A 264 13.69 0.19 -9.37
N ALA A 265 13.54 -0.88 -8.59
CA ALA A 265 12.30 -1.24 -7.91
C ALA A 265 11.85 -0.14 -6.93
N LEU A 266 12.78 0.43 -6.16
CA LEU A 266 12.52 1.58 -5.28
C LEU A 266 12.02 2.80 -6.06
N LYS A 267 12.63 3.11 -7.22
CA LYS A 267 12.23 4.23 -8.07
C LYS A 267 10.88 4.00 -8.74
N ASP A 268 10.71 2.85 -9.41
CA ASP A 268 9.53 2.51 -10.21
C ASP A 268 8.26 2.36 -9.35
N LYS A 269 8.41 1.99 -8.07
CA LYS A 269 7.32 1.91 -7.10
C LYS A 269 7.06 3.20 -6.33
N ASN A 270 7.87 4.25 -6.48
CA ASN A 270 7.77 5.43 -5.62
C ASN A 270 6.49 6.25 -5.93
N PRO A 271 5.52 6.37 -5.00
CA PRO A 271 4.26 7.09 -5.21
C PRO A 271 4.40 8.63 -5.14
N LYS A 272 5.63 9.15 -5.18
CA LYS A 272 5.94 10.58 -5.03
C LYS A 272 5.24 11.48 -6.04
N ASP A 273 5.17 11.04 -7.30
CA ASP A 273 4.63 11.86 -8.39
C ASP A 273 3.10 11.95 -8.29
N SER A 274 2.40 10.82 -8.10
CA SER A 274 0.94 10.81 -7.89
C SER A 274 0.52 11.50 -6.59
N LEU A 275 1.31 11.39 -5.52
CA LEU A 275 1.11 12.17 -4.29
C LEU A 275 1.27 13.67 -4.54
N SER A 276 2.24 14.07 -5.37
CA SER A 276 2.44 15.47 -5.75
C SER A 276 1.31 16.00 -6.64
N GLU A 277 0.74 15.18 -7.53
CA GLU A 277 -0.44 15.52 -8.32
C GLU A 277 -1.68 15.73 -7.43
N LEU A 278 -1.99 14.77 -6.54
CA LEU A 278 -3.09 14.87 -5.58
C LEU A 278 -2.97 16.14 -4.72
N ARG A 279 -1.77 16.39 -4.17
CA ARG A 279 -1.44 17.58 -3.37
C ARG A 279 -1.61 18.87 -4.16
N THR A 280 -1.20 18.89 -5.43
CA THR A 280 -1.35 20.05 -6.32
C THR A 280 -2.83 20.34 -6.58
N GLN A 281 -3.63 19.32 -6.87
CA GLN A 281 -5.07 19.46 -7.08
C GLN A 281 -5.79 19.99 -5.83
N LEU A 282 -5.45 19.48 -4.64
CA LEU A 282 -5.99 19.94 -3.36
C LEU A 282 -5.66 21.42 -3.10
N ARG A 283 -4.42 21.85 -3.35
CA ARG A 283 -4.00 23.26 -3.27
C ARG A 283 -4.81 24.15 -4.22
N ASP A 284 -5.00 23.72 -5.46
CA ASP A 284 -5.66 24.53 -6.49
C ASP A 284 -7.18 24.64 -6.22
N LEU A 285 -7.78 23.64 -5.59
CA LEU A 285 -9.18 23.68 -5.12
C LEU A 285 -9.37 24.45 -3.81
N ALA A 286 -8.32 24.59 -2.99
CA ALA A 286 -8.34 25.44 -1.79
C ALA A 286 -8.21 26.94 -2.10
N THR A 287 -7.69 27.29 -3.28
CA THR A 287 -7.41 28.69 -3.69
C THR A 287 -8.40 29.28 -4.69
N LYS A 288 -9.05 28.45 -5.54
CA LYS A 288 -10.25 28.82 -6.32
C LYS A 288 -11.41 29.16 -5.40
#